data_AF-T0V1I8-F1
#
_entry.id   AF-T0V1I8-F1
#
_cell.length_a   1.000
_cell.length_b   1.000
_cell.length_c   1.000
_cell.angle_alpha   90.00
_cell.angle_beta   90.00
_cell.angle_gamma   90.00
#
_symmetry.space_group_name_H-M   'P 1'
#
loop_
_entity.id
_entity.type
_entity.pdbx_description
1 polymer ?
#
loop_
_entity_poly.entity_id
_entity_poly.type
_entity_poly.pdbx_seq_one_letter_code
_entity_poly.pdbx_strand_id
1 'polypeptide(L)'
;MTVVDELGTSFSYERDDLKVKQSFTLCHELGHFILKHEGNYFAELIDNQENLLEREANIFSAVVLMPDIVLLSKIYYSCKTLHQVQNSLEVSKQALFFRLLDFLREYYLGKDSEIKQAVETYIEGKNSSIFRLFHDIREQIIEEFHQFQPSLINQVKQRVRKVGFTTSLEYPDLLNQDNWKAIKEESINLKTWLIYNKGKSIAYVWDKERFSDEEAKKKAELQLLLM
;
A
#
# COMPACT_ATOMS: atom_id res chain seq x y z
N MET A 1 9.95 22.66 -9.70
CA MET A 1 8.53 22.86 -9.29
C MET A 1 8.44 22.58 -7.80
N THR A 2 7.65 23.36 -7.06
CA THR A 2 7.51 23.22 -5.60
C THR A 2 6.06 22.92 -5.25
N VAL A 3 5.84 21.85 -4.48
CA VAL A 3 4.54 21.48 -3.91
C VAL A 3 4.54 21.97 -2.47
N VAL A 4 3.55 22.78 -2.08
CA VAL A 4 3.44 23.34 -0.73
C VAL A 4 2.13 22.89 -0.11
N ASP A 5 2.15 22.42 1.14
CA ASP A 5 0.94 22.08 1.90
C ASP A 5 0.33 23.33 2.60
N GLU A 6 -0.83 23.16 3.24
CA GLU A 6 -1.53 24.25 3.95
C GLU A 6 -0.77 24.78 5.17
N LEU A 7 0.22 24.03 5.66
CA LEU A 7 1.06 24.38 6.82
C LEU A 7 2.38 25.06 6.40
N GLY A 8 2.62 25.20 5.09
CA GLY A 8 3.83 25.80 4.53
C GLY A 8 5.00 24.82 4.32
N THR A 9 4.80 23.51 4.56
CA THR A 9 5.78 22.48 4.22
C THR A 9 5.89 22.40 2.70
N SER A 10 7.11 22.38 2.16
CA SER A 10 7.28 22.34 0.71
C SER A 10 8.30 21.30 0.25
N PHE A 11 7.98 20.60 -0.83
CA PHE A 11 8.89 19.71 -1.54
C PHE A 11 9.18 20.26 -2.92
N SER A 12 10.44 20.24 -3.33
CA SER A 12 10.87 20.74 -4.64
C SER A 12 11.48 19.62 -5.47
N TYR A 13 11.18 19.62 -6.76
CA TYR A 13 11.75 18.67 -7.71
C TYR A 13 11.91 19.33 -9.09
N GLU A 14 12.84 18.83 -9.90
CA GLU A 14 13.05 19.36 -11.25
C GLU A 14 11.93 18.90 -12.19
N ARG A 15 11.27 19.84 -12.88
CA ARG A 15 10.09 19.54 -13.71
C ARG A 15 10.49 18.86 -15.01
N ASP A 16 11.67 19.18 -15.52
CA ASP A 16 12.15 18.70 -16.82
C ASP A 16 12.83 17.32 -16.73
N ASP A 17 13.00 16.81 -15.51
CA ASP A 17 13.51 15.45 -15.28
C ASP A 17 12.54 14.37 -15.76
N LEU A 18 13.05 13.16 -15.99
CA LEU A 18 12.21 12.00 -16.27
C LEU A 18 11.25 11.73 -15.10
N LYS A 19 9.99 11.37 -15.38
CA LYS A 19 8.96 11.05 -14.35
C LYS A 19 9.44 10.10 -13.25
N VAL A 20 10.26 9.12 -13.63
CA VAL A 20 10.89 8.16 -12.73
C VAL A 20 11.76 8.85 -11.68
N LYS A 21 12.58 9.82 -12.12
CA LYS A 21 13.46 10.60 -11.26
C LYS A 21 12.65 11.56 -10.39
N GLN A 22 11.63 12.22 -10.95
CA GLN A 22 10.70 13.05 -10.19
C GLN A 22 10.03 12.27 -9.05
N SER A 23 9.53 11.07 -9.33
CA SER A 23 8.84 10.22 -8.34
C SER A 23 9.78 9.79 -7.22
N PHE A 24 11.03 9.46 -7.56
CA PHE A 24 12.05 9.12 -6.57
C PHE A 24 12.42 10.33 -5.70
N THR A 25 12.67 11.49 -6.30
CA THR A 25 12.96 12.73 -5.56
C THR A 25 11.82 13.10 -4.63
N LEU A 26 10.57 13.07 -5.09
CA LEU A 26 9.42 13.37 -4.24
C LEU A 26 9.28 12.41 -3.06
N CYS A 27 9.50 11.12 -3.26
CA CYS A 27 9.49 10.16 -2.16
C CYS A 27 10.68 10.35 -1.20
N HIS A 28 11.81 10.84 -1.70
CA HIS A 28 13.02 11.06 -0.92
C HIS A 28 12.82 12.24 0.03
N GLU A 29 12.30 13.37 -0.48
CA GLU A 29 11.91 14.52 0.34
C GLU A 29 10.82 14.14 1.37
N LEU A 30 9.85 13.33 0.95
CA LEU A 30 8.84 12.79 1.86
C LEU A 30 9.48 11.92 2.96
N GLY A 31 10.51 11.15 2.61
CA GLY A 31 11.29 10.34 3.56
C GLY A 31 11.95 11.20 4.63
N HIS A 32 12.66 12.26 4.23
CA HIS A 32 13.23 13.23 5.17
C HIS A 32 12.16 13.81 6.10
N PHE A 33 11.00 14.17 5.56
CA PHE A 33 9.91 14.73 6.35
C PHE A 33 9.33 13.73 7.36
N ILE A 34 8.98 12.52 6.91
CA ILE A 34 8.36 11.50 7.76
C ILE A 34 9.33 10.99 8.84
N LEU A 35 10.60 10.83 8.50
CA LEU A 35 11.65 10.38 9.42
C LEU A 35 12.21 11.51 10.29
N LYS A 36 11.72 12.75 10.11
CA LYS A 36 12.12 13.94 10.88
C LYS A 36 13.62 14.23 10.81
N HIS A 37 14.21 14.08 9.62
CA HIS A 37 15.60 14.45 9.40
C HIS A 37 15.75 15.98 9.50
N GLU A 38 16.65 16.46 10.34
CA GLU A 38 16.88 17.91 10.53
C GLU A 38 17.88 18.44 9.51
N GLY A 39 17.47 19.36 8.64
CA GLY A 39 18.35 20.05 7.69
C GLY A 39 17.65 20.43 6.39
N ASN A 40 18.15 21.46 5.72
CA ASN A 40 17.73 21.83 4.35
C ASN A 40 18.44 20.90 3.36
N TYR A 41 18.00 19.65 3.25
CA TYR A 41 18.56 18.67 2.31
C TYR A 41 18.05 18.96 0.90
N PHE A 42 18.69 19.93 0.23
CA PHE A 42 18.47 20.12 -1.20
C PHE A 42 19.35 19.15 -1.98
N ALA A 43 18.73 18.41 -2.91
CA ALA A 43 19.20 17.23 -3.62
C ALA A 43 20.46 17.36 -4.54
N GLU A 44 21.39 18.29 -4.30
CA GLU A 44 22.56 18.51 -5.17
C GLU A 44 23.90 18.75 -4.44
N LEU A 45 24.18 18.05 -3.34
CA LEU A 45 25.54 17.93 -2.83
C LEU A 45 26.03 16.49 -2.98
N ILE A 46 26.69 16.26 -4.12
CA ILE A 46 27.30 15.00 -4.59
C ILE A 46 28.30 14.39 -3.59
N ASP A 47 28.64 15.10 -2.51
CA ASP A 47 29.66 14.72 -1.52
C ASP A 47 29.11 14.05 -0.23
N ASN A 48 27.79 13.80 -0.14
CA ASN A 48 27.14 13.32 1.09
C ASN A 48 26.56 11.89 1.03
N GLN A 49 26.98 11.05 0.09
CA GLN A 49 26.50 9.65 -0.01
C GLN A 49 26.85 8.77 1.22
N GLU A 50 27.74 9.22 2.11
CA GLU A 50 28.02 8.59 3.41
C GLU A 50 27.10 9.08 4.55
N ASN A 51 26.24 10.06 4.31
CA ASN A 51 25.31 10.55 5.32
C ASN A 51 24.19 9.51 5.55
N LEU A 52 24.08 9.04 6.79
CA LEU A 52 23.07 8.06 7.20
C LEU A 52 21.65 8.50 6.84
N LEU A 53 21.36 9.80 6.98
CA LEU A 53 20.02 10.36 6.73
C LEU A 53 19.62 10.29 5.25
N GLU A 54 20.58 10.52 4.34
CA GLU A 54 20.38 10.37 2.89
C GLU A 54 20.11 8.91 2.52
N ARG A 55 20.84 8.00 3.16
CA ARG A 55 20.65 6.56 2.95
C ARG A 55 19.27 6.12 3.44
N GLU A 56 18.84 6.60 4.60
CA GLU A 56 17.51 6.32 5.15
C GLU A 56 16.40 6.85 4.25
N ALA A 57 16.51 8.09 3.74
CA ALA A 57 15.55 8.65 2.79
C ALA A 57 15.52 7.88 1.46
N ASN A 58 16.68 7.42 0.97
CA ASN A 58 16.75 6.57 -0.22
C ASN A 58 16.07 5.20 -0.02
N ILE A 59 16.26 4.57 1.15
CA ILE A 59 15.59 3.32 1.52
C ILE A 59 14.07 3.57 1.59
N PHE A 60 13.65 4.65 2.25
CA PHE A 60 12.24 5.04 2.33
C PHE A 60 11.61 5.15 0.94
N SER A 61 12.24 5.88 0.02
CA SER A 61 11.79 6.00 -1.38
C SER A 61 11.65 4.66 -2.07
N ALA A 62 12.64 3.79 -1.91
CA ALA A 62 12.64 2.48 -2.55
C ALA A 62 11.50 1.60 -2.01
N VAL A 63 11.22 1.63 -0.71
CA VAL A 63 10.13 0.87 -0.08
C VAL A 63 8.76 1.41 -0.52
N VAL A 64 8.57 2.74 -0.53
CA VAL A 64 7.31 3.37 -0.94
C VAL A 64 6.99 3.11 -2.41
N LEU A 65 7.98 3.26 -3.30
CA LEU A 65 7.79 3.08 -4.75
C LEU A 65 7.68 1.61 -5.15
N MET A 66 8.29 0.70 -4.38
CA MET A 66 8.34 -0.73 -4.70
C MET A 66 8.03 -1.57 -3.44
N PRO A 67 6.77 -1.57 -2.94
CA PRO A 67 6.42 -2.31 -1.72
C PRO A 67 6.56 -3.82 -1.87
N ASP A 68 6.89 -4.52 -0.79
CA ASP A 68 7.10 -5.98 -0.74
C ASP A 68 5.95 -6.76 -1.39
N ILE A 69 4.71 -6.46 -0.97
CA ILE A 69 3.51 -7.12 -1.49
C ILE A 69 3.32 -6.90 -3.01
N VAL A 70 3.74 -5.73 -3.50
CA VAL A 70 3.64 -5.38 -4.92
C VAL A 70 4.73 -6.11 -5.72
N LEU A 71 5.95 -6.20 -5.18
CA LEU A 71 7.04 -6.98 -5.76
C LEU A 71 6.67 -8.47 -5.81
N LEU A 72 6.14 -9.04 -4.72
CA LEU A 72 5.63 -10.40 -4.68
C LEU A 72 4.54 -10.64 -5.74
N SER A 73 3.55 -9.75 -5.81
CA SER A 73 2.47 -9.85 -6.80
C SER A 73 2.98 -9.82 -8.24
N LYS A 74 3.89 -8.90 -8.56
CA LYS A 74 4.39 -8.70 -9.93
C LYS A 74 5.41 -9.74 -10.34
N ILE A 75 6.39 -10.05 -9.50
CA ILE A 75 7.50 -10.95 -9.81
C ILE A 75 7.05 -12.40 -9.71
N TYR A 76 6.51 -12.81 -8.56
CA TYR A 76 6.22 -14.22 -8.30
C TYR A 76 4.87 -14.66 -8.87
N TYR A 77 3.77 -13.98 -8.52
CA TYR A 77 2.44 -14.41 -8.95
C TYR A 77 2.14 -14.08 -10.41
N SER A 78 2.59 -12.92 -10.90
CA SER A 78 2.37 -12.50 -12.30
C SER A 78 3.50 -12.89 -13.24
N CYS A 79 4.58 -13.51 -12.72
CA CYS A 79 5.76 -13.93 -13.49
C CYS A 79 6.36 -12.85 -14.39
N LYS A 80 6.30 -11.57 -13.99
CA LYS A 80 6.77 -10.46 -14.83
C LYS A 80 8.30 -10.47 -14.95
N THR A 81 8.79 -10.00 -16.10
CA THR A 81 10.23 -9.75 -16.30
C THR A 81 10.65 -8.45 -15.62
N LEU A 82 11.95 -8.26 -15.39
CA LEU A 82 12.50 -7.04 -14.80
C LEU A 82 12.00 -5.77 -15.53
N HIS A 83 12.05 -5.79 -16.87
CA HIS A 83 11.58 -4.67 -17.69
C HIS A 83 10.08 -4.39 -17.51
N GLN A 84 9.25 -5.42 -17.42
CA GLN A 84 7.82 -5.27 -17.18
C GLN A 84 7.54 -4.71 -15.78
N VAL A 85 8.28 -5.15 -14.76
CA VAL A 85 8.15 -4.62 -13.39
C VAL A 85 8.58 -3.16 -13.36
N GLN A 86 9.76 -2.85 -13.89
CA GLN A 86 10.33 -1.50 -13.98
C GLN A 86 9.35 -0.52 -14.62
N ASN A 87 8.83 -0.84 -15.81
CA ASN A 87 7.91 0.03 -16.52
C ASN A 87 6.58 0.20 -15.77
N SER A 88 6.09 -0.87 -15.12
CA SER A 88 4.83 -0.81 -14.40
C SER A 88 4.88 -0.09 -13.06
N LEU A 89 6.09 0.13 -12.53
CA LEU A 89 6.34 0.87 -11.29
C LEU A 89 6.93 2.25 -11.57
N GLU A 90 7.23 2.57 -12.83
CA GLU A 90 7.90 3.80 -13.24
C GLU A 90 9.18 4.07 -12.42
N VAL A 91 10.00 3.02 -12.23
CA VAL A 91 11.29 3.08 -11.50
C VAL A 91 12.47 2.87 -12.45
N SER A 92 13.68 3.22 -12.01
CA SER A 92 14.89 2.92 -12.78
C SER A 92 15.32 1.46 -12.57
N LYS A 93 16.05 0.89 -13.53
CA LYS A 93 16.67 -0.43 -13.39
C LYS A 93 17.54 -0.53 -12.13
N GLN A 94 18.29 0.53 -11.85
CA GLN A 94 19.20 0.61 -10.70
C GLN A 94 18.43 0.63 -9.38
N ALA A 95 17.35 1.41 -9.28
CA ALA A 95 16.51 1.45 -8.09
C ALA A 95 15.89 0.07 -7.81
N LEU A 96 15.34 -0.59 -8.83
CA LEU A 96 14.78 -1.93 -8.69
C LEU A 96 15.84 -2.97 -8.31
N PHE A 97 17.06 -2.86 -8.83
CA PHE A 97 18.18 -3.74 -8.47
C PHE A 97 18.52 -3.65 -6.97
N PHE A 98 18.82 -2.44 -6.47
CA PHE A 98 19.17 -2.26 -5.06
C PHE A 98 18.01 -2.63 -4.14
N ARG A 99 16.78 -2.26 -4.54
CA ARG A 99 15.58 -2.63 -3.81
C ARG A 99 15.45 -4.14 -3.62
N LEU A 100 15.66 -4.93 -4.67
CA LEU A 100 15.57 -6.39 -4.58
C LEU A 100 16.68 -7.00 -3.72
N LEU A 101 17.89 -6.42 -3.75
CA LEU A 101 18.98 -6.87 -2.88
C LEU A 101 18.62 -6.64 -1.42
N ASP A 102 18.22 -5.42 -1.07
CA ASP A 102 17.94 -5.05 0.31
C ASP A 102 16.71 -5.80 0.84
N PHE A 103 15.65 -5.90 0.02
CA PHE A 103 14.47 -6.73 0.30
C PHE A 103 14.84 -8.17 0.65
N LEU A 104 15.60 -8.86 -0.20
CA LEU A 104 15.88 -10.28 0.00
C LEU A 104 16.84 -10.52 1.17
N ARG A 105 17.74 -9.57 1.47
CA ARG A 105 18.67 -9.69 2.60
C ARG A 105 17.96 -9.78 3.95
N GLU A 106 16.81 -9.13 4.09
CA GLU A 106 15.99 -9.17 5.31
C GLU A 106 15.51 -10.59 5.62
N TYR A 107 15.16 -11.37 4.58
CA TYR A 107 14.68 -12.74 4.72
C TYR A 107 15.77 -13.81 4.65
N TYR A 108 16.91 -13.50 4.03
CA TYR A 108 17.97 -14.46 3.70
C TYR A 108 19.33 -14.07 4.30
N LEU A 109 19.42 -14.05 5.62
CA LEU A 109 20.64 -13.70 6.36
C LEU A 109 21.83 -14.57 5.93
N GLY A 110 22.96 -13.92 5.61
CA GLY A 110 24.21 -14.57 5.23
C GLY A 110 24.26 -15.16 3.81
N LYS A 111 23.24 -14.91 2.97
CA LYS A 111 23.16 -15.41 1.59
C LYS A 111 23.42 -14.34 0.51
N ASP A 112 24.23 -13.33 0.84
CA ASP A 112 24.47 -12.17 -0.04
C ASP A 112 24.87 -12.53 -1.49
N SER A 113 25.73 -13.53 -1.66
CA SER A 113 26.17 -13.98 -2.98
C SER A 113 25.04 -14.64 -3.79
N GLU A 114 24.23 -15.49 -3.14
CA GLU A 114 23.08 -16.16 -3.75
C GLU A 114 22.01 -15.14 -4.17
N ILE A 115 21.70 -14.18 -3.29
CA ILE A 115 20.77 -13.08 -3.55
C ILE A 115 21.27 -12.25 -4.74
N LYS A 116 22.53 -11.80 -4.69
CA LYS A 116 23.11 -10.98 -5.76
C LYS A 116 23.04 -11.70 -7.11
N GLN A 117 23.43 -12.98 -7.15
CA GLN A 117 23.35 -13.79 -8.36
C GLN A 117 21.90 -13.95 -8.86
N ALA A 118 20.94 -14.18 -7.97
CA ALA A 118 19.52 -14.30 -8.34
C ALA A 118 18.97 -13.01 -8.95
N VAL A 119 19.33 -11.85 -8.40
CA VAL A 119 18.90 -10.55 -8.94
C VAL A 119 19.62 -10.22 -10.26
N GLU A 120 20.92 -10.49 -10.37
CA GLU A 120 21.68 -10.29 -11.63
C GLU A 120 21.13 -11.17 -12.76
N THR A 121 20.84 -12.44 -12.48
CA THR A 121 20.24 -13.34 -13.48
C THR A 121 18.82 -12.93 -13.85
N TYR A 122 18.02 -12.40 -12.92
CA TYR A 122 16.72 -11.82 -13.22
C TYR A 122 16.82 -10.60 -14.17
N ILE A 123 17.86 -9.77 -13.99
CA ILE A 123 18.16 -8.67 -14.92
C ILE A 123 18.46 -9.18 -16.33
N GLU A 124 19.15 -10.32 -16.44
CA GLU A 124 19.42 -11.00 -17.71
C GLU A 124 18.20 -11.72 -18.31
N GLY A 125 17.05 -11.69 -17.63
CA GLY A 125 15.81 -12.36 -18.06
C GLY A 125 15.67 -13.82 -17.63
N LYS A 126 16.58 -14.32 -16.77
CA LYS A 126 16.50 -15.67 -16.19
C LYS A 126 15.77 -15.60 -14.84
N ASN A 127 14.53 -16.04 -14.81
CA ASN A 127 13.64 -15.81 -13.66
C ASN A 127 13.62 -16.93 -12.61
N SER A 128 14.26 -18.09 -12.84
CA SER A 128 14.13 -19.26 -11.97
C SER A 128 14.63 -19.01 -10.55
N SER A 129 15.81 -18.41 -10.40
CA SER A 129 16.43 -18.16 -9.09
C SER A 129 15.61 -17.18 -8.27
N ILE A 130 15.18 -16.07 -8.88
CA ILE A 130 14.38 -15.06 -8.18
C ILE A 130 13.00 -15.62 -7.79
N PHE A 131 12.37 -16.41 -8.64
CA PHE A 131 11.07 -17.01 -8.32
C PHE A 131 11.16 -18.00 -7.15
N ARG A 132 12.25 -18.77 -7.07
CA ARG A 132 12.50 -19.63 -5.91
C ARG A 132 12.65 -18.81 -4.63
N LEU A 133 13.43 -17.74 -4.66
CA LEU A 133 13.59 -16.88 -3.50
C LEU A 133 12.26 -16.23 -3.07
N PHE A 134 11.42 -15.78 -3.99
CA PHE A 134 10.10 -15.27 -3.62
C PHE A 134 9.14 -16.36 -3.13
N HIS A 135 9.23 -17.59 -3.68
CA HIS A 135 8.40 -18.71 -3.25
C HIS A 135 8.56 -18.99 -1.77
N ASP A 136 9.80 -19.07 -1.28
CA ASP A 136 10.06 -19.52 0.09
C ASP A 136 9.60 -18.48 1.15
N ILE A 137 9.48 -17.20 0.79
CA ILE A 137 9.11 -16.09 1.71
C ILE A 137 7.69 -15.54 1.48
N ARG A 138 6.94 -16.06 0.49
CA ARG A 138 5.64 -15.48 0.08
C ARG A 138 4.63 -15.37 1.23
N GLU A 139 4.58 -16.38 2.12
CA GLU A 139 3.59 -16.42 3.19
C GLU A 139 3.91 -15.36 4.25
N GLN A 140 5.19 -15.15 4.57
CA GLN A 140 5.64 -14.13 5.52
C GLN A 140 5.24 -12.72 5.04
N ILE A 141 5.44 -12.42 3.76
CA ILE A 141 5.06 -11.12 3.17
C ILE A 141 3.54 -10.93 3.20
N ILE A 142 2.77 -11.98 2.90
CA ILE A 142 1.31 -11.92 2.90
C ILE A 142 0.79 -11.72 4.33
N GLU A 143 1.33 -12.45 5.30
CA GLU A 143 1.00 -12.31 6.71
C GLU A 143 1.31 -10.91 7.22
N GLU A 144 2.51 -10.38 6.94
CA GLU A 144 2.90 -9.01 7.31
C GLU A 144 1.95 -7.98 6.68
N PHE A 145 1.68 -8.08 5.37
CA PHE A 145 0.75 -7.18 4.71
C PHE A 145 -0.65 -7.20 5.35
N HIS A 146 -1.13 -8.38 5.76
CA HIS A 146 -2.42 -8.51 6.43
C HIS A 146 -2.44 -7.89 7.83
N GLN A 147 -1.30 -7.79 8.53
CA GLN A 147 -1.22 -7.10 9.83
C GLN A 147 -1.50 -5.60 9.69
N PHE A 148 -1.21 -5.01 8.52
CA PHE A 148 -1.41 -3.59 8.23
C PHE A 148 -2.67 -3.29 7.40
N GLN A 149 -3.54 -4.27 7.19
CA GLN A 149 -4.86 -4.04 6.58
C GLN A 149 -5.62 -2.97 7.39
N PRO A 150 -6.25 -1.97 6.74
CA PRO A 150 -7.07 -1.02 7.46
C PRO A 150 -8.10 -1.78 8.29
N SER A 151 -8.30 -1.39 9.54
CA SER A 151 -9.34 -1.99 10.38
C SER A 151 -10.67 -2.03 9.63
N LEU A 152 -11.51 -3.03 9.91
CA LEU A 152 -12.86 -3.13 9.33
C LEU A 152 -13.59 -1.78 9.36
N ILE A 153 -13.45 -1.05 10.47
CA ILE A 153 -14.04 0.28 10.68
C ILE A 153 -13.53 1.27 9.63
N ASN A 154 -12.22 1.33 9.38
CA ASN A 154 -11.64 2.20 8.36
C ASN A 154 -12.07 1.80 6.94
N GLN A 155 -12.14 0.50 6.64
CA GLN A 155 -12.62 0.02 5.34
C GLN A 155 -14.08 0.43 5.10
N VAL A 156 -14.95 0.19 6.09
CA VAL A 156 -16.37 0.58 6.06
C VAL A 156 -16.52 2.09 5.95
N LYS A 157 -15.79 2.87 6.74
CA LYS A 157 -15.80 4.35 6.69
C LYS A 157 -15.41 4.86 5.31
N GLN A 158 -14.33 4.33 4.71
CA GLN A 158 -13.92 4.74 3.36
C GLN A 158 -14.97 4.38 2.31
N ARG A 159 -15.55 3.18 2.39
CA ARG A 159 -16.59 2.73 1.46
C ARG A 159 -17.84 3.59 1.56
N VAL A 160 -18.31 3.84 2.78
CA VAL A 160 -19.49 4.67 3.05
C VAL A 160 -19.23 6.14 2.71
N ARG A 161 -18.03 6.69 2.93
CA ARG A 161 -17.68 8.04 2.46
C ARG A 161 -17.77 8.17 0.94
N LYS A 162 -17.42 7.12 0.19
CA LYS A 162 -17.51 7.10 -1.28
C LYS A 162 -18.94 6.89 -1.76
N VAL A 163 -19.61 5.84 -1.29
CA VAL A 163 -20.88 5.33 -1.87
C VAL A 163 -22.11 5.65 -1.00
N GLY A 164 -21.91 6.00 0.28
CA GLY A 164 -22.94 6.26 1.28
C GLY A 164 -23.52 5.02 1.95
N PHE A 165 -23.14 3.81 1.52
CA PHE A 165 -23.75 2.55 1.97
C PHE A 165 -22.80 1.36 1.73
N THR A 166 -22.81 0.37 2.62
CA THR A 166 -22.16 -0.93 2.44
C THR A 166 -22.85 -2.02 3.27
N THR A 167 -22.59 -3.30 2.97
CA THR A 167 -23.23 -4.46 3.62
C THR A 167 -22.26 -5.59 3.93
N SER A 168 -22.74 -6.57 4.69
CA SER A 168 -21.99 -7.79 5.01
C SER A 168 -21.73 -8.71 3.82
N LEU A 169 -22.23 -8.38 2.62
CA LEU A 169 -21.80 -9.02 1.38
C LEU A 169 -20.40 -8.54 0.97
N GLU A 170 -20.11 -7.26 1.20
CA GLU A 170 -18.79 -6.68 0.94
C GLU A 170 -17.85 -6.91 2.13
N TYR A 171 -18.37 -6.84 3.36
CA TYR A 171 -17.60 -6.98 4.60
C TYR A 171 -18.27 -7.96 5.58
N PRO A 172 -18.02 -9.28 5.45
CA PRO A 172 -18.69 -10.31 6.26
C PRO A 172 -18.63 -10.09 7.78
N ASP A 173 -17.53 -9.50 8.26
CA ASP A 173 -17.32 -9.18 9.68
C ASP A 173 -18.32 -8.16 10.24
N LEU A 174 -19.09 -7.47 9.40
CA LEU A 174 -20.23 -6.65 9.82
C LEU A 174 -21.34 -7.48 10.48
N LEU A 175 -21.41 -8.79 10.27
CA LEU A 175 -22.35 -9.66 10.99
C LEU A 175 -21.99 -9.79 12.47
N ASN A 176 -20.72 -9.58 12.85
CA ASN A 176 -20.31 -9.51 14.24
C ASN A 176 -20.68 -8.14 14.83
N GLN A 177 -21.64 -8.13 15.76
CA GLN A 177 -22.15 -6.91 16.38
C GLN A 177 -21.12 -6.19 17.28
N ASP A 178 -20.08 -6.88 17.75
CA ASP A 178 -19.00 -6.24 18.54
C ASP A 178 -18.32 -5.12 17.75
N ASN A 179 -18.25 -5.27 16.43
CA ASN A 179 -17.67 -4.28 15.52
C ASN A 179 -18.53 -3.01 15.38
N TRP A 180 -19.83 -3.06 15.72
CA TRP A 180 -20.75 -1.94 15.49
C TRP A 180 -20.52 -0.80 16.47
N LYS A 181 -20.10 -1.12 17.70
CA LYS A 181 -19.82 -0.10 18.72
C LYS A 181 -18.69 0.81 18.26
N ALA A 182 -17.61 0.22 17.77
CA ALA A 182 -16.47 0.98 17.26
C ALA A 182 -16.82 1.82 16.02
N ILE A 183 -17.66 1.30 15.10
CA ILE A 183 -18.15 2.08 13.93
C ILE A 183 -18.94 3.32 14.37
N LYS A 184 -19.80 3.20 15.39
CA LYS A 184 -20.61 4.32 15.91
C LYS A 184 -19.77 5.34 16.68
N GLU A 185 -18.81 4.88 17.49
CA GLU A 185 -17.92 5.76 18.26
C GLU A 185 -16.99 6.57 17.35
N GLU A 186 -16.53 5.97 16.26
CA GLU A 186 -15.61 6.61 15.32
C GLU A 186 -16.28 7.53 14.28
N SER A 187 -17.62 7.52 14.16
CA SER A 187 -18.35 8.32 13.15
C SER A 187 -19.81 8.59 13.53
N ILE A 188 -20.10 9.83 13.89
CA ILE A 188 -21.43 10.28 14.37
C ILE A 188 -22.51 10.20 13.28
N ASN A 189 -22.13 10.31 12.01
CA ASN A 189 -23.04 10.26 10.87
C ASN A 189 -23.36 8.84 10.39
N LEU A 190 -22.61 7.83 10.83
CA LEU A 190 -22.84 6.45 10.42
C LEU A 190 -23.86 5.75 11.30
N LYS A 191 -24.78 5.03 10.67
CA LYS A 191 -25.71 4.12 11.34
C LYS A 191 -25.45 2.68 10.89
N THR A 192 -25.71 1.74 11.78
CA THR A 192 -25.58 0.31 11.54
C THR A 192 -26.88 -0.40 11.88
N TRP A 193 -27.24 -1.43 11.09
CA TRP A 193 -28.41 -2.26 11.33
C TRP A 193 -28.26 -3.64 10.70
N LEU A 194 -29.14 -4.57 11.08
CA LEU A 194 -29.19 -5.95 10.58
C LEU A 194 -30.62 -6.31 10.20
N ILE A 195 -30.79 -6.92 9.03
CA ILE A 195 -32.06 -7.50 8.60
C ILE A 195 -31.90 -9.02 8.52
N TYR A 196 -32.89 -9.73 9.01
CA TYR A 196 -33.01 -11.18 8.92
C TYR A 196 -34.28 -11.55 8.17
N ASN A 197 -34.19 -12.45 7.20
CA ASN A 197 -35.33 -12.97 6.46
C ASN A 197 -35.08 -14.44 6.05
N LYS A 198 -35.95 -15.35 6.47
CA LYS A 198 -35.96 -16.78 6.08
C LYS A 198 -34.58 -17.47 6.15
N GLY A 199 -33.87 -17.33 7.26
CA GLY A 199 -32.57 -17.98 7.46
C GLY A 199 -31.38 -17.21 6.86
N LYS A 200 -31.59 -16.10 6.18
CA LYS A 200 -30.54 -15.21 5.67
C LYS A 200 -30.48 -13.92 6.49
N SER A 201 -29.28 -13.40 6.69
CA SER A 201 -29.05 -12.13 7.39
C SER A 201 -28.10 -11.23 6.61
N ILE A 202 -28.38 -9.93 6.60
CA ILE A 202 -27.49 -8.91 6.04
C ILE A 202 -27.31 -7.78 7.05
N ALA A 203 -26.07 -7.53 7.46
CA ALA A 203 -25.72 -6.34 8.22
C ALA A 203 -25.36 -5.22 7.25
N TYR A 204 -25.70 -3.98 7.57
CA TYR A 204 -25.44 -2.84 6.70
C TYR A 204 -25.12 -1.58 7.49
N VAL A 205 -24.31 -0.73 6.85
CA VAL A 205 -23.86 0.57 7.37
C VAL A 205 -24.17 1.63 6.35
N TRP A 206 -24.73 2.76 6.78
CA TRP A 206 -25.06 3.87 5.90
C TRP A 206 -24.76 5.22 6.55
N ASP A 207 -24.51 6.20 5.70
CA ASP A 207 -24.41 7.60 6.10
C ASP A 207 -25.82 8.20 6.22
N LYS A 208 -26.22 8.61 7.42
CA LYS A 208 -27.55 9.16 7.71
C LYS A 208 -27.79 10.50 7.03
N GLU A 209 -26.75 11.17 6.55
CA GLU A 209 -26.84 12.42 5.79
C GLU A 209 -27.08 12.16 4.29
N ARG A 210 -26.79 10.94 3.81
CA ARG A 210 -26.97 10.55 2.39
C ARG A 210 -28.19 9.69 2.14
N PHE A 211 -28.56 8.84 3.09
CA PHE A 211 -29.74 7.97 2.98
C PHE A 211 -30.58 8.05 4.25
N SER A 212 -31.89 8.14 4.05
CA SER A 212 -32.86 7.91 5.12
C SER A 212 -32.81 6.45 5.58
N ASP A 213 -33.28 6.21 6.81
CA ASP A 213 -33.33 4.86 7.38
C ASP A 213 -34.18 3.90 6.51
N GLU A 214 -35.23 4.42 5.87
CA GLU A 214 -36.10 3.67 4.95
C GLU A 214 -35.41 3.31 3.63
N GLU A 215 -34.66 4.24 3.04
CA GLU A 215 -33.90 3.99 1.81
C GLU A 215 -32.78 2.98 2.03
N ALA A 216 -32.04 3.13 3.14
CA ALA A 216 -30.98 2.19 3.51
C ALA A 216 -31.53 0.79 3.76
N LYS A 217 -32.68 0.69 4.46
CA LYS A 217 -33.38 -0.58 4.68
C LYS A 217 -33.83 -1.23 3.36
N LYS A 218 -34.49 -0.49 2.47
CA LYS A 218 -34.93 -1.02 1.16
C LYS A 218 -33.76 -1.53 0.32
N LYS A 219 -32.63 -0.83 0.34
CA LYS A 219 -31.39 -1.27 -0.35
C LYS A 219 -30.86 -2.59 0.22
N ALA A 220 -30.79 -2.71 1.55
CA ALA A 220 -30.35 -3.92 2.22
C ALA A 220 -31.32 -5.10 1.95
N GLU A 221 -32.63 -4.87 2.00
CA GLU A 221 -33.65 -5.88 1.66
C GLU A 221 -33.52 -6.38 0.22
N LEU A 222 -33.29 -5.47 -0.73
CA LEU A 222 -33.06 -5.84 -2.13
C LEU A 222 -31.82 -6.74 -2.27
N GLN A 223 -30.72 -6.40 -1.60
CA GLN A 223 -29.52 -7.25 -1.61
C GLN A 223 -29.77 -8.61 -0.95
N LEU A 224 -30.50 -8.65 0.17
CA LEU A 224 -30.85 -9.88 0.87
C LEU A 224 -31.72 -10.82 0.01
N LEU A 225 -32.60 -10.27 -0.83
CA LEU A 225 -33.42 -11.03 -1.77
C LEU A 225 -32.61 -11.65 -2.91
N LEU A 226 -31.46 -11.06 -3.26
CA LEU A 226 -30.56 -11.51 -4.31
C LEU A 226 -29.50 -12.52 -3.82
N MET A 227 -29.37 -12.69 -2.49
CA MET A 227 -28.61 -13.78 -1.86
C MET A 227 -29.34 -15.10 -2.00
#